data_AF-A0A1V3ITP2-F1
#
_entry.id   AF-A0A1V3ITP2-F1
#
_cell.length_a   1.000
_cell.length_b   1.000
_cell.length_c   1.000
_cell.angle_alpha   90.00
_cell.angle_beta   90.00
_cell.angle_gamma   90.00
#
_symmetry.space_group_name_H-M   'P 1'
#
loop_
_entity.id
_entity.type
_entity.pdbx_description
1 polymer ?
#
loop_
_entity_poly.entity_id
_entity_poly.type
_entity_poly.pdbx_seq_one_letter_code
_entity_poly.pdbx_strand_id
1 'polypeptide(L)'
;MAKKTKKVKNEEVKTDEAKESNLGNSEASESGTPNTTETDHSLTDGNGDGTLTKSEVQEIEPIAYAVKLRSIHPQAGYGRAGFRFTKSEETVINVTDIEPDKVILLAEDPWLELVPICEE
;
A
#
# COMPACT_ATOMS: atom_id res chain seq x y z
N MET A 1 48.00 30.64 -31.05
CA MET A 1 48.85 30.16 -29.92
C MET A 1 48.15 30.52 -28.62
N ALA A 2 47.76 29.56 -27.80
CA ALA A 2 47.33 29.79 -26.43
C ALA A 2 47.86 28.65 -25.56
N LYS A 3 48.74 28.99 -24.63
CA LYS A 3 49.23 28.10 -23.56
C LYS A 3 48.52 28.49 -22.26
N LYS A 4 48.38 27.51 -21.36
CA LYS A 4 48.52 27.59 -19.87
C LYS A 4 47.30 27.00 -19.12
N THR A 5 47.39 25.71 -18.75
CA THR A 5 47.49 25.10 -17.39
C THR A 5 46.25 25.28 -16.49
N LYS A 6 45.76 24.28 -15.74
CA LYS A 6 46.46 23.70 -14.58
C LYS A 6 45.79 22.40 -14.11
N LYS A 7 46.64 21.41 -13.84
CA LYS A 7 46.39 20.12 -13.21
C LYS A 7 46.10 20.33 -11.71
N VAL A 8 44.99 19.81 -11.19
CA VAL A 8 44.81 19.62 -9.74
C VAL A 8 44.91 18.12 -9.48
N LYS A 9 46.06 17.76 -8.92
CA LYS A 9 46.36 16.49 -8.28
C LYS A 9 45.81 16.61 -6.85
N ASN A 10 44.91 15.74 -6.43
CA ASN A 10 44.56 15.61 -5.02
C ASN A 10 45.11 14.26 -4.53
N GLU A 11 46.02 14.38 -3.56
CA GLU A 11 46.77 13.34 -2.90
C GLU A 11 46.04 12.97 -1.60
N GLU A 12 45.83 11.66 -1.43
CA GLU A 12 45.86 10.90 -0.18
C GLU A 12 45.12 11.41 1.08
N VAL A 13 44.12 10.63 1.54
CA VAL A 13 44.00 10.28 2.97
C VAL A 13 43.50 8.85 3.08
N LYS A 14 44.37 7.98 3.60
CA LYS A 14 44.05 6.69 4.17
C LYS A 14 43.62 6.94 5.62
N THR A 15 42.41 6.58 5.99
CA THR A 15 42.04 6.43 7.41
C THR A 15 41.17 5.19 7.54
N ASP A 16 41.82 4.16 8.05
CA ASP A 16 41.25 2.99 8.68
C ASP A 16 40.68 3.49 10.03
N GLU A 17 39.36 3.51 10.21
CA GLU A 17 38.82 3.45 11.56
C GLU A 17 37.39 2.89 11.57
N ALA A 18 37.26 1.89 12.43
CA ALA A 18 36.10 1.08 12.72
C ALA A 18 34.80 1.89 12.87
N LYS A 19 33.73 1.39 12.24
CA LYS A 19 32.40 1.56 12.81
C LYS A 19 31.75 0.19 12.91
N GLU A 20 32.06 -0.44 14.03
CA GLU A 20 31.41 -1.65 14.51
C GLU A 20 29.89 -1.51 14.36
N SER A 21 29.34 -2.47 13.66
CA SER A 21 27.92 -2.73 13.54
C SER A 21 27.28 -2.78 14.92
N ASN A 22 26.35 -1.87 15.14
CA ASN A 22 25.48 -1.82 16.31
C ASN A 22 24.75 -3.17 16.46
N LEU A 23 25.19 -3.98 17.43
CA LEU A 23 24.38 -5.02 18.02
C LEU A 23 23.30 -4.33 18.87
N GLY A 24 22.08 -4.38 18.37
CA GLY A 24 20.86 -4.05 19.10
C GLY A 24 19.82 -5.13 18.82
N ASN A 25 20.13 -6.36 19.23
CA ASN A 25 19.20 -7.48 19.25
C ASN A 25 17.97 -7.09 20.09
N SER A 26 16.85 -6.81 19.43
CA SER A 26 15.56 -6.68 20.09
C SER A 26 14.85 -8.02 20.04
N GLU A 27 15.21 -8.89 20.97
CA GLU A 27 14.38 -10.05 21.33
C GLU A 27 13.86 -9.84 22.74
N ALA A 28 12.56 -9.61 22.84
CA ALA A 28 11.72 -10.12 23.91
C ALA A 28 10.26 -9.91 23.48
N SER A 29 9.82 -10.78 22.56
CA SER A 29 8.42 -11.17 22.48
C SER A 29 8.07 -11.86 23.79
N GLU A 30 7.39 -11.16 24.69
CA GLU A 30 6.81 -11.79 25.87
C GLU A 30 5.32 -12.04 25.59
N SER A 31 5.04 -13.34 25.45
CA SER A 31 3.73 -13.95 25.33
C SER A 31 2.90 -13.66 26.58
N GLY A 32 1.64 -13.27 26.38
CA GLY A 32 0.69 -13.02 27.46
C GLY A 32 -0.76 -13.11 26.97
N THR A 33 -1.18 -14.30 26.54
CA THR A 33 -2.59 -14.72 26.65
C THR A 33 -2.70 -15.56 27.92
N PRO A 34 -3.72 -15.38 28.77
CA PRO A 34 -5.06 -15.86 28.43
C PRO A 34 -6.22 -15.03 29.02
N ASN A 35 -7.27 -14.77 28.24
CA ASN A 35 -8.59 -14.65 28.86
C ASN A 35 -9.67 -15.24 27.95
N THR A 36 -10.03 -16.47 28.26
CA THR A 36 -11.30 -17.11 27.93
C THR A 36 -12.44 -16.21 28.40
N THR A 37 -13.31 -15.81 27.47
CA THR A 37 -14.69 -15.48 27.79
C THR A 37 -15.54 -16.08 26.69
N GLU A 38 -16.09 -17.25 27.00
CA GLU A 38 -17.20 -17.81 26.26
C GLU A 38 -18.39 -16.88 26.48
N THR A 39 -18.96 -16.37 25.40
CA THR A 39 -20.33 -15.87 25.41
C THR A 39 -20.99 -16.36 24.15
N ASP A 40 -21.59 -17.54 24.32
CA ASP A 40 -22.64 -18.08 23.49
C ASP A 40 -23.75 -17.01 23.34
N HIS A 41 -23.89 -16.49 22.13
CA HIS A 41 -25.11 -15.84 21.69
C HIS A 41 -25.70 -16.68 20.56
N SER A 42 -26.40 -17.75 20.97
CA SER A 42 -27.42 -18.37 20.15
C SER A 42 -28.47 -17.31 19.82
N LEU A 43 -28.43 -16.78 18.59
CA LEU A 43 -29.56 -16.08 17.98
C LEU A 43 -30.19 -17.01 16.96
N THR A 44 -31.33 -17.51 17.39
CA THR A 44 -32.30 -18.35 16.70
C THR A 44 -32.72 -17.78 15.34
N ASP A 45 -32.91 -18.74 14.43
CA ASP A 45 -33.79 -18.79 13.27
C ASP A 45 -34.54 -17.49 12.88
N GLY A 46 -34.12 -16.93 11.74
CA GLY A 46 -34.92 -16.05 10.92
C GLY A 46 -35.00 -16.63 9.51
N ASN A 47 -35.91 -17.58 9.30
CA ASN A 47 -36.40 -17.97 7.98
C ASN A 47 -36.81 -16.72 7.19
N GLY A 48 -35.94 -16.29 6.28
CA GLY A 48 -36.19 -15.29 5.26
C GLY A 48 -35.85 -15.89 3.91
N ASP A 49 -36.72 -16.78 3.42
CA ASP A 49 -36.83 -17.16 2.00
C ASP A 49 -37.23 -15.91 1.20
N GLY A 50 -36.26 -15.02 1.03
CA GLY A 50 -36.29 -13.96 0.05
C GLY A 50 -35.57 -14.49 -1.17
N THR A 51 -36.28 -15.22 -2.01
CA THR A 51 -35.92 -15.37 -3.43
C THR A 51 -35.93 -13.97 -4.05
N LEU A 52 -34.84 -13.23 -3.81
CA LEU A 52 -34.51 -12.01 -4.53
C LEU A 52 -34.32 -12.46 -5.97
N THR A 53 -35.41 -12.33 -6.72
CA THR A 53 -35.41 -12.39 -8.18
C THR A 53 -34.22 -11.56 -8.62
N LYS A 54 -33.25 -12.23 -9.25
CA LYS A 54 -32.08 -11.67 -9.91
C LYS A 54 -32.58 -10.74 -11.01
N SER A 55 -33.11 -9.57 -10.62
CA SER A 55 -33.27 -8.42 -11.49
C SER A 55 -31.91 -8.26 -12.14
N GLU A 56 -31.90 -8.16 -13.46
CA GLU A 56 -30.72 -7.91 -14.28
C GLU A 56 -30.05 -6.62 -13.79
N VAL A 57 -29.26 -6.72 -12.72
CA VAL A 57 -28.25 -5.74 -12.37
C VAL A 57 -27.25 -5.89 -13.50
N GLN A 58 -27.36 -5.01 -14.49
CA GLN A 58 -26.28 -4.82 -15.45
C GLN A 58 -25.03 -4.60 -14.59
N GLU A 59 -24.15 -5.59 -14.63
CA GLU A 59 -22.88 -5.58 -13.92
C GLU A 59 -22.05 -4.51 -14.62
N ILE A 60 -22.17 -3.28 -14.15
CA ILE A 60 -21.39 -2.17 -14.66
C ILE A 60 -19.97 -2.41 -14.14
N GLU A 61 -19.19 -3.13 -14.92
CA GLU A 61 -17.78 -3.34 -14.64
C GLU A 61 -17.04 -2.01 -14.77
N PRO A 62 -16.16 -1.66 -13.81
CA PRO A 62 -15.35 -0.47 -13.94
C PRO A 62 -14.36 -0.62 -15.10
N ILE A 63 -14.12 0.48 -15.83
CA ILE A 63 -13.08 0.57 -16.86
C ILE A 63 -11.72 0.96 -16.29
N ALA A 64 -11.71 1.64 -15.15
CA ALA A 64 -10.50 2.06 -14.47
C ALA A 64 -10.74 2.22 -12.97
N TYR A 65 -9.64 2.31 -12.22
CA TYR A 65 -9.62 2.64 -10.81
C TYR A 65 -8.83 3.91 -10.59
N ALA A 66 -9.46 4.94 -10.06
CA ALA A 66 -8.77 6.10 -9.51
C ALA A 66 -8.31 5.76 -8.09
N VAL A 67 -7.00 5.86 -7.85
CA VAL A 67 -6.41 5.57 -6.55
C VAL A 67 -5.69 6.81 -6.03
N LYS A 68 -6.06 7.24 -4.83
CA LYS A 68 -5.50 8.42 -4.18
C LYS A 68 -4.86 8.06 -2.84
N LEU A 69 -3.70 8.68 -2.55
CA LEU A 69 -3.07 8.56 -1.25
C LEU A 69 -3.79 9.44 -0.22
N ARG A 70 -4.32 8.82 0.82
CA ARG A 70 -5.00 9.53 1.90
C ARG A 70 -4.03 10.43 2.67
N SER A 71 -4.56 11.53 3.21
CA SER A 71 -3.78 12.51 3.96
C SER A 71 -3.15 11.96 5.24
N ILE A 72 -3.70 10.88 5.79
CA ILE A 72 -3.21 10.20 7.00
C ILE A 72 -1.84 9.55 6.84
N HIS A 73 -1.40 9.30 5.60
CA HIS A 73 -0.08 8.71 5.37
C HIS A 73 1.02 9.71 5.78
N PRO A 74 2.07 9.32 6.51
CA PRO A 74 3.10 10.27 6.97
C PRO A 74 3.93 10.86 5.82
N GLN A 75 4.11 10.13 4.72
CA GLN A 75 4.92 10.58 3.59
C GLN A 75 4.08 11.12 2.43
N ALA A 76 4.68 11.96 1.59
CA ALA A 76 4.02 12.55 0.42
C ALA A 76 3.76 11.55 -0.73
N GLY A 77 4.43 10.40 -0.70
CA GLY A 77 4.23 9.33 -1.67
C GLY A 77 4.21 7.96 -1.00
N TYR A 78 3.53 7.02 -1.64
CA TYR A 78 3.39 5.65 -1.19
C TYR A 78 3.39 4.69 -2.39
N GLY A 79 4.07 3.56 -2.27
CA GLY A 79 4.19 2.57 -3.33
C GLY A 79 3.47 1.27 -2.95
N ARG A 80 2.53 0.83 -3.77
CA ARG A 80 1.79 -0.43 -3.53
C ARG A 80 1.39 -1.06 -4.86
N ALA A 81 1.38 -2.39 -4.90
CA ALA A 81 1.00 -3.17 -6.09
C ALA A 81 1.74 -2.80 -7.40
N GLY A 82 2.96 -2.25 -7.30
CA GLY A 82 3.73 -1.80 -8.47
C GLY A 82 3.48 -0.36 -8.92
N PHE A 83 2.52 0.33 -8.30
CA PHE A 83 2.19 1.73 -8.59
C PHE A 83 2.72 2.67 -7.50
N ARG A 84 2.87 3.95 -7.84
CA ARG A 84 3.27 5.01 -6.90
C ARG A 84 2.18 6.07 -6.84
N PHE A 85 1.63 6.26 -5.65
CA PHE A 85 0.57 7.22 -5.37
C PHE A 85 1.15 8.43 -4.65
N THR A 86 0.60 9.61 -4.92
CA THR A 86 0.96 10.84 -4.23
C THR A 86 -0.28 11.47 -3.60
N LYS A 87 -0.07 12.38 -2.64
CA LYS A 87 -1.19 13.13 -2.05
C LYS A 87 -1.76 14.20 -2.98
N SER A 88 -0.98 14.62 -3.97
CA SER A 88 -1.31 15.73 -4.86
C SER A 88 -2.31 15.33 -5.92
N GLU A 89 -2.12 14.14 -6.51
CA GLU A 89 -2.83 13.68 -7.69
C GLU A 89 -3.34 12.25 -7.50
N GLU A 90 -4.52 11.97 -8.02
CA GLU A 90 -5.03 10.60 -8.12
C GLU A 90 -4.37 9.89 -9.30
N THR A 91 -4.05 8.62 -9.11
CA THR A 91 -3.48 7.77 -10.16
C THR A 91 -4.60 6.92 -10.74
N VAL A 92 -4.90 7.14 -12.02
CA VAL A 92 -5.87 6.33 -12.75
C VAL A 92 -5.18 5.11 -13.32
N ILE A 93 -5.69 3.92 -13.00
CA ILE A 93 -5.18 2.64 -13.43
C ILE A 93 -6.28 1.92 -14.19
N ASN A 94 -6.09 1.62 -15.47
CA ASN A 94 -7.10 0.87 -16.23
C ASN A 94 -7.21 -0.55 -15.71
N VAL A 95 -8.39 -1.15 -15.81
CA VAL A 95 -8.59 -2.56 -15.40
C VAL A 95 -7.75 -3.56 -16.21
N THR A 96 -7.29 -3.17 -17.40
CA THR A 96 -6.38 -3.97 -18.22
C THR A 96 -4.93 -3.93 -17.75
N ASP A 97 -4.54 -2.90 -16.99
CA ASP A 97 -3.17 -2.67 -16.52
C ASP A 97 -2.93 -3.20 -15.09
N ILE A 98 -3.97 -3.70 -14.42
CA ILE A 98 -3.91 -4.17 -13.04
C ILE A 98 -4.60 -5.52 -12.88
N GLU A 99 -3.95 -6.45 -12.20
CA GLU A 99 -4.56 -7.74 -11.88
C GLU A 99 -5.63 -7.56 -10.78
N PRO A 100 -6.73 -8.33 -10.80
CA PRO A 100 -7.81 -8.21 -9.81
C PRO A 100 -7.31 -8.40 -8.37
N ASP A 101 -6.35 -9.28 -8.12
CA ASP A 101 -5.74 -9.46 -6.80
C ASP A 101 -5.05 -8.18 -6.29
N LYS A 102 -4.45 -7.40 -7.20
CA LYS A 102 -3.83 -6.12 -6.86
C LYS A 102 -4.88 -5.06 -6.53
N VAL A 103 -6.01 -5.06 -7.23
CA VAL A 103 -7.13 -4.17 -6.93
C VAL A 103 -7.62 -4.41 -5.50
N ILE A 104 -7.78 -5.67 -5.10
CA ILE A 104 -8.17 -6.04 -3.73
C ILE A 104 -7.15 -5.49 -2.72
N LEU A 105 -5.85 -5.70 -2.96
CA LEU A 105 -4.80 -5.17 -2.09
C LEU A 105 -4.79 -3.65 -1.96
N LEU A 106 -5.19 -2.92 -3.01
CA LEU A 106 -5.32 -1.46 -2.97
C LEU A 106 -6.60 -1.02 -2.24
N ALA A 107 -7.68 -1.80 -2.37
CA ALA A 107 -8.95 -1.53 -1.68
C ALA A 107 -8.89 -1.81 -0.17
N GLU A 108 -8.11 -2.82 0.24
CA GLU A 108 -7.88 -3.15 1.66
C GLU A 108 -6.84 -2.23 2.33
N ASP A 109 -6.08 -1.46 1.56
CA ASP A 109 -5.02 -0.61 2.10
C ASP A 109 -5.61 0.63 2.82
N PRO A 110 -5.32 0.83 4.12
CA PRO A 110 -5.93 1.91 4.90
C PRO A 110 -5.41 3.29 4.48
N TRP A 111 -4.27 3.37 3.80
CA TRP A 111 -3.66 4.60 3.34
C TRP A 111 -4.12 5.00 1.95
N LEU A 112 -4.77 4.10 1.21
CA LEU A 112 -5.27 4.38 -0.13
C LEU A 112 -6.78 4.55 -0.14
N GLU A 113 -7.25 5.29 -1.12
CA GLU A 113 -8.66 5.44 -1.46
C GLU A 113 -8.81 5.02 -2.92
N LEU A 114 -9.52 3.92 -3.13
CA LEU A 114 -9.77 3.35 -4.45
C LEU A 114 -11.21 3.65 -4.85
N VAL A 115 -11.38 4.27 -6.01
CA VAL A 115 -12.66 4.65 -6.59
C VAL A 115 -12.79 4.01 -7.98
N PRO A 116 -13.75 3.10 -8.19
CA PRO A 116 -14.03 2.55 -9.51
C PRO A 116 -14.62 3.63 -10.45
N ILE A 117 -14.14 3.68 -11.68
CA ILE A 117 -14.64 4.53 -12.77
C ILE A 117 -15.36 3.61 -13.77
N CYS A 118 -16.62 3.91 -14.05
CA CYS A 118 -17.45 3.18 -15.02
C CYS A 118 -17.65 4.02 -16.28
N GLU A 119 -17.84 3.37 -17.45
CA GLU A 119 -18.32 4.06 -18.65
C GLU A 119 -19.78 4.49 -18.47
N GLU A 120 -20.11 5.68 -18.97
CA GLU A 120 -21.46 6.28 -18.93
C GLU A 120 -22.36 5.77 -20.07
#